data_AF-A0A956BZU1-F1
#
_entry.id   AF-A0A956BZU1-F1
#
_cell.length_a   1.000
_cell.length_b   1.000
_cell.length_c   1.000
_cell.angle_alpha   90.00
_cell.angle_beta   90.00
_cell.angle_gamma   90.00
#
_symmetry.space_group_name_H-M   'P 1'
#
loop_
_entity.id
_entity.type
_entity.pdbx_description
1 polymer ?
#
loop_
_entity_poly.entity_id
_entity_poly.type
_entity_poly.pdbx_seq_one_letter_code
_entity_poly.pdbx_strand_id
1 'polypeptide(L)'
;YRAAEMAFKRKNWNEAKKEMKNFIRDYEKDKGASELIVQAYWRIAESTTRTNKRDYLNALRDVVSAYKRVGAKSGSIAAEYAAEADFILVDQTIADFEKYEVNPGKPKTMKDYVDALKKQIDSGAKEAQSLVKGYEPIPSYGRPAWTVAALVRQGRVYEVLARAILNAKFVMPADLQKQLKRMDEFQREDIRFEVEGAVQQVLDQRVRPVECFAVARYALAARAAQAGSLDTEFTQIAVDRLQAYGDERIGECIAEAQKNDPNFASYRPGEFTRAPRGKLMSMPADVAPPPLATQGGGR
;
A
#
# COMPACT_ATOMS: atom_id res chain seq x y z
N TYR A 1 -25.98 17.74 -17.15
CA TYR A 1 -24.64 17.80 -16.54
C TYR A 1 -24.27 19.17 -15.97
N ARG A 2 -24.16 20.25 -16.76
CA ARG A 2 -23.68 21.58 -16.28
C ARG A 2 -24.46 22.17 -15.08
N ALA A 3 -25.78 21.97 -15.03
CA ALA A 3 -26.62 22.37 -13.89
C ALA A 3 -26.20 21.64 -12.60
N ALA A 4 -25.97 20.34 -12.66
CA ALA A 4 -25.51 19.53 -11.53
C ALA A 4 -24.11 19.98 -11.05
N GLU A 5 -23.19 20.26 -11.98
CA GLU A 5 -21.86 20.80 -11.67
C GLU A 5 -21.92 22.17 -11.00
N MET A 6 -22.86 23.04 -11.38
CA MET A 6 -23.05 24.33 -10.72
C MET A 6 -23.50 24.16 -9.25
N ALA A 7 -24.46 23.27 -8.99
CA ALA A 7 -24.90 22.96 -7.63
C ALA A 7 -23.74 22.39 -6.78
N PHE A 8 -22.93 21.51 -7.38
CA PHE A 8 -21.73 20.94 -6.74
C PHE A 8 -20.71 22.03 -6.37
N LYS A 9 -20.36 22.92 -7.30
CA LYS A 9 -19.41 24.02 -7.06
C LYS A 9 -19.90 25.02 -6.00
N ARG A 10 -21.22 25.21 -5.90
CA ARG A 10 -21.86 26.03 -4.85
C ARG A 10 -21.96 25.32 -3.49
N LYS A 11 -21.45 24.10 -3.38
CA LYS A 11 -21.54 23.26 -2.18
C LYS A 11 -22.98 22.95 -1.74
N ASN A 12 -23.94 23.03 -2.66
CA ASN A 12 -25.31 22.58 -2.41
C ASN A 12 -25.39 21.06 -2.62
N TRP A 13 -24.90 20.29 -1.65
CA TRP A 13 -24.69 18.85 -1.77
C TRP A 13 -25.96 18.05 -2.07
N ASN A 14 -27.09 18.44 -1.50
CA ASN A 14 -28.35 17.74 -1.71
C ASN A 14 -28.88 17.96 -3.13
N GLU A 15 -28.83 19.19 -3.62
CA GLU A 15 -29.18 19.52 -5.00
C GLU A 15 -28.20 18.88 -5.98
N ALA A 16 -26.89 18.96 -5.73
CA ALA A 16 -25.86 18.32 -6.54
C ALA A 16 -26.10 16.82 -6.69
N LYS A 17 -26.33 16.10 -5.57
CA LYS A 17 -26.64 14.65 -5.61
C LYS A 17 -27.91 14.36 -6.41
N LYS A 18 -28.97 15.16 -6.24
CA LYS A 18 -30.23 14.98 -6.98
C LYS A 18 -30.00 15.15 -8.48
N GLU A 19 -29.36 16.23 -8.90
CA GLU A 19 -29.15 16.55 -10.30
C GLU A 19 -28.15 15.59 -10.98
N MET A 20 -27.13 15.12 -10.25
CA MET A 20 -26.23 14.07 -10.74
C MET A 20 -26.97 12.73 -10.95
N LYS A 21 -27.85 12.34 -10.01
CA LYS A 21 -28.69 11.14 -10.16
C LYS A 21 -29.66 11.24 -11.34
N ASN A 22 -30.29 12.41 -11.54
CA ASN A 22 -31.13 12.66 -12.71
C ASN A 22 -30.32 12.50 -14.00
N PHE A 23 -29.15 13.15 -14.09
CA PHE A 23 -28.27 13.02 -15.24
C PHE A 23 -27.88 11.56 -15.51
N ILE A 24 -27.50 10.79 -14.48
CA ILE A 24 -27.16 9.38 -14.66
C ILE A 24 -28.36 8.61 -15.22
N ARG A 25 -29.55 8.76 -14.64
CA ARG A 25 -30.76 8.07 -15.11
C ARG A 25 -31.08 8.39 -16.57
N ASP A 26 -30.97 9.66 -16.95
CA ASP A 26 -31.41 10.12 -18.27
C ASP A 26 -30.38 9.73 -19.37
N TYR A 27 -29.12 9.50 -19.00
CA TYR A 27 -28.01 9.25 -19.95
C TYR A 27 -27.30 7.90 -19.76
N GLU A 28 -27.74 7.01 -18.87
CA GLU A 28 -27.04 5.75 -18.55
C GLU A 28 -26.78 4.82 -19.74
N LYS A 29 -27.62 4.91 -20.79
CA LYS A 29 -27.52 4.10 -22.02
C LYS A 29 -26.72 4.81 -23.12
N ASP A 30 -26.36 6.07 -22.92
CA ASP A 30 -25.61 6.85 -23.89
C ASP A 30 -24.10 6.58 -23.75
N LYS A 31 -23.53 5.92 -24.77
CA LYS A 31 -22.09 5.63 -24.84
C LYS A 31 -21.24 6.89 -24.95
N GLY A 32 -21.79 7.99 -25.48
CA GLY A 32 -21.11 9.28 -25.54
C GLY A 32 -20.97 9.95 -24.17
N ALA A 33 -21.80 9.54 -23.20
CA ALA A 33 -21.82 10.09 -21.85
C ALA A 33 -21.01 9.26 -20.83
N SER A 34 -20.37 8.17 -21.24
CA SER A 34 -19.73 7.20 -20.33
C SER A 34 -18.77 7.84 -19.32
N GLU A 35 -17.92 8.78 -19.75
CA GLU A 35 -17.01 9.46 -18.81
C GLU A 35 -17.74 10.38 -17.83
N LEU A 36 -18.72 11.14 -18.30
CA LEU A 36 -19.53 12.03 -17.49
C LEU A 36 -20.39 11.26 -16.48
N ILE A 37 -20.83 10.04 -16.81
CA ILE A 37 -21.56 9.18 -15.88
C ILE A 37 -20.66 8.80 -14.70
N VAL A 38 -19.44 8.34 -14.94
CA VAL A 38 -18.50 7.98 -13.86
C VAL A 38 -18.14 9.21 -13.04
N GLN A 39 -17.92 10.35 -13.70
CA GLN A 39 -17.70 11.62 -13.01
C GLN A 39 -18.91 12.02 -12.15
N ALA A 40 -20.14 11.83 -12.62
CA ALA A 40 -21.34 12.12 -11.84
C ALA A 40 -21.44 11.25 -10.57
N TYR A 41 -21.10 9.96 -10.67
CA TYR A 41 -20.98 9.08 -9.50
C TYR A 41 -19.91 9.57 -8.53
N TRP A 42 -18.75 10.02 -9.04
CA TRP A 42 -17.68 10.58 -8.22
C TRP A 42 -18.14 11.83 -7.47
N ARG A 43 -18.83 12.75 -8.14
CA ARG A 43 -19.41 13.95 -7.53
C ARG A 43 -20.44 13.62 -6.45
N ILE A 44 -21.22 12.54 -6.62
CA ILE A 44 -22.12 12.04 -5.57
C ILE A 44 -21.33 11.55 -4.36
N ALA A 45 -20.23 10.82 -4.57
CA ALA A 45 -19.36 10.38 -3.48
C ALA A 45 -18.74 11.57 -2.73
N GLU A 46 -18.22 12.57 -3.44
CA GLU A 46 -17.69 13.80 -2.84
C GLU A 46 -18.76 14.62 -2.08
N SER A 47 -20.00 14.60 -2.58
CA SER A 47 -21.14 15.26 -1.93
C SER A 47 -21.75 14.45 -0.77
N THR A 48 -21.21 13.26 -0.48
CA THR A 48 -21.62 12.43 0.64
C THR A 48 -20.73 12.73 1.84
N THR A 49 -21.35 12.94 3.01
CA THR A 49 -20.58 13.35 4.18
C THR A 49 -19.64 12.23 4.62
N ARG A 50 -18.36 12.54 4.79
CA ARG A 50 -17.39 11.58 5.36
C ARG A 50 -17.73 11.18 6.80
N THR A 51 -18.59 11.95 7.49
CA THR A 51 -19.11 11.61 8.82
C THR A 51 -20.02 10.38 8.80
N ASN A 52 -20.70 10.09 7.69
CA ASN A 52 -21.40 8.82 7.50
C ASN A 52 -20.55 7.91 6.61
N LYS A 53 -19.58 7.24 7.26
CA LYS A 53 -18.58 6.39 6.59
C LYS A 53 -19.23 5.34 5.69
N ARG A 54 -20.33 4.71 6.12
CA ARG A 54 -20.99 3.65 5.35
C ARG A 54 -21.50 4.17 4.00
N ASP A 55 -22.21 5.29 4.02
CA ASP A 55 -22.82 5.83 2.80
C ASP A 55 -21.76 6.38 1.84
N TYR A 56 -20.67 6.97 2.37
CA TYR A 56 -19.52 7.37 1.57
C TYR A 56 -18.84 6.19 0.87
N LEU A 57 -18.59 5.08 1.59
CA LEU A 57 -17.99 3.88 0.99
C LEU A 57 -18.91 3.23 -0.04
N ASN A 58 -20.22 3.25 0.17
CA ASN A 58 -21.17 2.78 -0.84
C ASN A 58 -21.11 3.64 -2.12
N ALA A 59 -21.06 4.97 -1.97
CA ALA A 59 -20.92 5.86 -3.12
C ALA A 59 -19.60 5.63 -3.88
N LEU A 60 -18.48 5.35 -3.20
CA LEU A 60 -17.22 4.99 -3.87
C LEU A 60 -17.32 3.65 -4.63
N ARG A 61 -18.01 2.64 -4.06
CA ARG A 61 -18.27 1.38 -4.79
C ARG A 61 -19.13 1.60 -6.02
N ASP A 62 -20.06 2.54 -5.98
CA ASP A 62 -20.86 2.92 -7.14
C ASP A 62 -20.00 3.53 -8.25
N VAL A 63 -18.96 4.32 -7.92
CA VAL A 63 -17.99 4.86 -8.91
C VAL A 63 -17.26 3.72 -9.63
N VAL A 64 -16.67 2.79 -8.87
CA VAL A 64 -15.94 1.64 -9.43
C VAL A 64 -16.86 0.77 -10.29
N SER A 65 -18.09 0.53 -9.81
CA SER A 65 -19.09 -0.25 -10.53
C SER A 65 -19.55 0.45 -11.81
N ALA A 66 -19.72 1.77 -11.77
CA ALA A 66 -20.08 2.57 -12.94
C ALA A 66 -19.00 2.50 -14.01
N TYR A 67 -17.71 2.64 -13.65
CA TYR A 67 -16.59 2.52 -14.59
C TYR A 67 -16.59 1.17 -15.33
N LYS A 68 -16.78 0.07 -14.58
CA LYS A 68 -16.89 -1.28 -15.16
C LYS A 68 -18.11 -1.41 -16.06
N ARG A 69 -19.26 -0.90 -15.63
CA ARG A 69 -20.53 -1.00 -16.36
C ARG A 69 -20.54 -0.23 -17.67
N VAL A 70 -19.97 0.98 -17.70
CA VAL A 70 -19.91 1.79 -18.92
C VAL A 70 -18.79 1.35 -19.88
N GLY A 71 -17.91 0.44 -19.46
CA GLY A 71 -16.80 -0.06 -20.28
C GLY A 71 -15.80 1.03 -20.65
N ALA A 72 -15.56 1.99 -19.75
CA ALA A 72 -14.63 3.07 -20.00
C ALA A 72 -13.20 2.53 -20.19
N LYS A 73 -12.41 3.20 -21.03
CA LYS A 73 -11.05 2.77 -21.38
C LYS A 73 -10.10 2.99 -20.20
N SER A 74 -9.15 2.07 -20.03
CA SER A 74 -7.99 2.27 -19.15
C SER A 74 -7.24 3.55 -19.56
N GLY A 75 -6.76 4.31 -18.58
CA GLY A 75 -6.12 5.60 -18.78
C GLY A 75 -7.06 6.79 -19.01
N SER A 76 -8.37 6.57 -19.19
CA SER A 76 -9.36 7.66 -19.33
C SER A 76 -9.52 8.50 -18.06
N ILE A 77 -10.23 9.63 -18.17
CA ILE A 77 -10.63 10.43 -16.99
C ILE A 77 -11.56 9.62 -16.08
N ALA A 78 -12.44 8.80 -16.64
CA ALA A 78 -13.27 7.90 -15.84
C ALA A 78 -12.44 6.89 -15.03
N ALA A 79 -11.31 6.43 -15.59
CA ALA A 79 -10.38 5.55 -14.90
C ALA A 79 -9.66 6.25 -13.74
N GLU A 80 -9.48 7.59 -13.78
CA GLU A 80 -8.97 8.37 -12.64
C GLU A 80 -9.89 8.23 -11.43
N TYR A 81 -11.17 8.54 -11.62
CA TYR A 81 -12.15 8.49 -10.54
C TYR A 81 -12.34 7.07 -10.00
N ALA A 82 -12.32 6.07 -10.88
CA ALA A 82 -12.42 4.68 -10.46
C ALA A 82 -11.18 4.22 -9.69
N ALA A 83 -9.98 4.58 -10.14
CA ALA A 83 -8.73 4.25 -9.45
C ALA A 83 -8.66 4.90 -8.07
N GLU A 84 -9.01 6.18 -7.97
CA GLU A 84 -9.07 6.89 -6.69
C GLU A 84 -10.09 6.26 -5.75
N ALA A 85 -11.30 5.97 -6.23
CA ALA A 85 -12.34 5.35 -5.42
C ALA A 85 -11.95 3.96 -4.91
N ASP A 86 -11.36 3.12 -5.77
CA ASP A 86 -10.90 1.78 -5.42
C ASP A 86 -9.73 1.85 -4.42
N PHE A 87 -8.77 2.76 -4.65
CA PHE A 87 -7.69 3.02 -3.70
C PHE A 87 -8.22 3.40 -2.32
N ILE A 88 -9.15 4.37 -2.23
CA ILE A 88 -9.74 4.80 -0.96
C ILE A 88 -10.48 3.63 -0.28
N LEU A 89 -11.22 2.81 -1.03
CA LEU A 89 -11.94 1.67 -0.47
C LEU A 89 -10.99 0.66 0.20
N VAL A 90 -9.86 0.37 -0.45
CA VAL A 90 -8.86 -0.57 0.09
C VAL A 90 -8.10 0.08 1.25
N ASP A 91 -7.74 1.36 1.15
CA ASP A 91 -6.94 2.07 2.16
C ASP A 91 -7.65 2.17 3.52
N GLN A 92 -8.99 2.22 3.52
CA GLN A 92 -9.78 2.18 4.76
C GLN A 92 -9.58 0.91 5.58
N THR A 93 -9.14 -0.18 4.96
CA THR A 93 -8.88 -1.46 5.64
C THR A 93 -7.48 -1.53 6.26
N ILE A 94 -6.54 -0.68 5.81
CA ILE A 94 -5.18 -0.62 6.39
C ILE A 94 -5.18 0.01 7.79
N ALA A 95 -6.07 0.96 8.07
CA ALA A 95 -6.00 1.78 9.30
C ALA A 95 -6.03 0.96 10.60
N ASP A 96 -6.73 -0.18 10.61
CA ASP A 96 -6.72 -1.09 11.75
C ASP A 96 -5.45 -1.92 11.81
N PHE A 97 -4.94 -2.34 10.64
CA PHE A 97 -3.67 -3.06 10.54
C PHE A 97 -2.47 -2.22 10.95
N GLU A 98 -2.49 -0.89 10.80
CA GLU A 98 -1.40 -0.02 11.27
C GLU A 98 -1.11 -0.14 12.78
N LYS A 99 -2.08 -0.64 13.55
CA LYS A 99 -2.01 -0.89 15.00
C LYS A 99 -1.63 -2.33 15.34
N TYR A 100 -1.33 -3.15 14.34
CA TYR A 100 -0.98 -4.55 14.52
C TYR A 100 0.28 -4.68 15.39
N GLU A 101 0.23 -5.55 16.39
CA GLU A 101 1.31 -5.83 17.33
C GLU A 101 1.41 -7.34 17.57
N VAL A 102 2.64 -7.84 17.75
CA VAL A 102 2.88 -9.20 18.22
C VAL A 102 3.02 -9.18 19.74
N ASN A 103 2.02 -9.71 20.43
CA ASN A 103 1.96 -9.78 21.88
C ASN A 103 1.61 -11.21 22.34
N PRO A 104 2.61 -12.04 22.69
CA PRO A 104 2.41 -13.43 23.09
C PRO A 104 1.68 -13.59 24.43
N GLY A 105 1.38 -12.50 25.15
CA GLY A 105 0.59 -12.51 26.36
C GLY A 105 1.36 -13.08 27.56
N LYS A 106 0.76 -14.04 28.27
CA LYS A 106 1.32 -14.66 29.50
C LYS A 106 1.51 -16.17 29.30
N PRO A 107 2.55 -16.59 28.56
CA PRO A 107 2.78 -18.00 28.26
C PRO A 107 3.13 -18.80 29.54
N LYS A 108 2.66 -20.05 29.62
CA LYS A 108 2.99 -20.93 30.75
C LYS A 108 4.38 -21.54 30.58
N THR A 109 4.74 -21.88 29.34
CA THR A 109 6.01 -22.51 28.98
C THR A 109 6.74 -21.75 27.86
N MET A 110 8.04 -22.00 27.70
CA MET A 110 8.80 -21.48 26.54
C MET A 110 8.23 -21.96 25.21
N LYS A 111 7.74 -23.20 25.16
CA LYS A 111 7.04 -23.72 23.98
C LYS A 111 5.79 -22.90 23.66
N ASP A 112 4.96 -22.61 24.67
CA ASP A 112 3.75 -21.80 24.47
C ASP A 112 4.08 -20.39 23.99
N TYR A 113 5.17 -19.79 24.49
CA TYR A 113 5.66 -18.48 24.04
C TYR A 113 6.04 -18.50 22.55
N VAL A 114 6.88 -19.46 22.14
CA VAL A 114 7.32 -19.60 20.75
C VAL A 114 6.14 -19.91 19.82
N ASP A 115 5.23 -20.80 20.24
CA ASP A 115 4.03 -21.14 19.47
C ASP A 115 3.10 -19.93 19.33
N ALA A 116 2.94 -19.12 20.38
CA ALA A 116 2.16 -17.88 20.33
C ALA A 116 2.77 -16.83 19.41
N LEU A 117 4.08 -16.60 19.48
CA LEU A 117 4.81 -15.72 18.56
C LEU A 117 4.60 -16.16 17.11
N LYS A 118 4.90 -17.43 16.81
CA LYS A 118 4.76 -17.98 15.45
C LYS A 118 3.35 -17.82 14.92
N LYS A 119 2.34 -18.18 15.72
CA LYS A 119 0.93 -18.07 15.33
C LYS A 119 0.53 -16.63 15.02
N GLN A 120 0.97 -15.67 15.83
CA GLN A 120 0.65 -14.26 15.60
C GLN A 120 1.33 -13.77 14.33
N ILE A 121 2.65 -13.98 14.18
CA ILE A 121 3.40 -13.60 12.97
C ILE A 121 2.78 -14.20 11.70
N ASP A 122 2.44 -15.48 11.72
CA ASP A 122 1.80 -16.15 10.58
C ASP A 122 0.42 -15.56 10.26
N SER A 123 -0.35 -15.17 11.29
CA SER A 123 -1.64 -14.48 11.12
C SER A 123 -1.45 -13.08 10.52
N GLY A 124 -0.49 -12.31 11.04
CA GLY A 124 -0.16 -10.97 10.52
C GLY A 124 0.34 -11.02 9.08
N ALA A 125 1.13 -12.04 8.72
CA ALA A 125 1.55 -12.28 7.34
C ALA A 125 0.37 -12.57 6.39
N LYS A 126 -0.59 -13.40 6.82
CA LYS A 126 -1.81 -13.66 6.03
C LYS A 126 -2.67 -12.42 5.84
N GLU A 127 -2.83 -11.62 6.90
CA GLU A 127 -3.57 -10.36 6.85
C GLU A 127 -2.87 -9.34 5.94
N ALA A 128 -1.55 -9.18 6.09
CA ALA A 128 -0.73 -8.35 5.21
C ALA A 128 -0.87 -8.74 3.74
N GLN A 129 -0.81 -10.03 3.42
CA GLN A 129 -1.03 -10.53 2.05
C GLN A 129 -2.44 -10.21 1.54
N SER A 130 -3.47 -10.36 2.38
CA SER A 130 -4.84 -10.01 2.00
C SER A 130 -4.99 -8.52 1.70
N LEU A 131 -4.39 -7.65 2.51
CA LEU A 131 -4.41 -6.21 2.30
C LEU A 131 -3.68 -5.82 1.01
N VAL A 132 -2.49 -6.39 0.78
CA VAL A 132 -1.70 -6.16 -0.44
C VAL A 132 -2.49 -6.57 -1.69
N LYS A 133 -3.17 -7.73 -1.66
CA LYS A 133 -4.04 -8.19 -2.76
C LYS A 133 -5.17 -7.22 -3.07
N GLY A 134 -5.68 -6.50 -2.08
CA GLY A 134 -6.68 -5.45 -2.30
C GLY A 134 -6.22 -4.38 -3.29
N TYR A 135 -4.92 -4.09 -3.35
CA TYR A 135 -4.35 -3.08 -4.25
C TYR A 135 -4.02 -3.59 -5.66
N GLU A 136 -4.02 -4.91 -5.89
CA GLU A 136 -3.65 -5.52 -7.19
C GLU A 136 -4.50 -5.08 -8.39
N PRO A 137 -5.80 -4.73 -8.24
CA PRO A 137 -6.59 -4.22 -9.36
C PRO A 137 -6.19 -2.81 -9.84
N ILE A 138 -5.57 -2.00 -8.99
CA ILE A 138 -5.37 -0.55 -9.25
C ILE A 138 -4.53 -0.27 -10.51
N PRO A 139 -3.42 -0.98 -10.78
CA PRO A 139 -2.66 -0.78 -12.01
C PRO A 139 -3.49 -0.95 -13.30
N SER A 140 -4.56 -1.76 -13.28
CA SER A 140 -5.39 -2.01 -14.47
C SER A 140 -6.18 -0.79 -14.95
N TYR A 141 -6.40 0.21 -14.08
CA TYR A 141 -7.01 1.48 -14.46
C TYR A 141 -6.09 2.33 -15.35
N GLY A 142 -4.80 2.00 -15.47
CA GLY A 142 -3.87 2.71 -16.36
C GLY A 142 -3.59 4.14 -15.90
N ARG A 143 -3.65 4.40 -14.59
CA ARG A 143 -3.38 5.70 -13.97
C ARG A 143 -2.09 5.60 -13.15
N PRO A 144 -0.95 6.11 -13.67
CA PRO A 144 0.35 5.92 -13.04
C PRO A 144 0.44 6.42 -11.60
N ALA A 145 -0.19 7.56 -11.29
CA ALA A 145 -0.19 8.11 -9.92
C ALA A 145 -0.80 7.14 -8.89
N TRP A 146 -1.93 6.51 -9.23
CA TRP A 146 -2.58 5.51 -8.37
C TRP A 146 -1.83 4.19 -8.30
N THR A 147 -1.12 3.82 -9.37
CA THR A 147 -0.22 2.65 -9.36
C THR A 147 0.93 2.85 -8.37
N VAL A 148 1.58 4.02 -8.40
CA VAL A 148 2.63 4.39 -7.43
C VAL A 148 2.06 4.40 -6.01
N ALA A 149 0.90 5.03 -5.79
CA ALA A 149 0.25 5.07 -4.49
C ALA A 149 -0.05 3.66 -3.94
N ALA A 150 -0.60 2.79 -4.78
CA ALA A 150 -0.90 1.41 -4.43
C ALA A 150 0.36 0.64 -4.00
N LEU A 151 1.45 0.74 -4.77
CA LEU A 151 2.72 0.09 -4.44
C LEU A 151 3.31 0.63 -3.12
N VAL A 152 3.23 1.93 -2.87
CA VAL A 152 3.66 2.54 -1.61
C VAL A 152 2.86 2.02 -0.42
N ARG A 153 1.53 1.90 -0.56
CA ARG A 153 0.68 1.31 0.48
C ARG A 153 0.97 -0.17 0.71
N GLN A 154 1.22 -0.94 -0.36
CA GLN A 154 1.66 -2.34 -0.22
C GLN A 154 2.98 -2.45 0.56
N GLY A 155 3.96 -1.58 0.26
CA GLY A 155 5.22 -1.51 1.03
C GLY A 155 4.96 -1.22 2.51
N ARG A 156 4.10 -0.23 2.79
CA ARG A 156 3.74 0.17 4.16
C ARG A 156 3.10 -0.97 4.95
N VAL A 157 2.24 -1.79 4.34
CA VAL A 157 1.66 -2.96 5.00
C VAL A 157 2.75 -3.91 5.49
N TYR A 158 3.75 -4.22 4.66
CA TYR A 158 4.87 -5.06 5.08
C TYR A 158 5.76 -4.39 6.13
N GLU A 159 5.99 -3.08 6.07
CA GLU A 159 6.73 -2.38 7.12
C GLU A 159 6.04 -2.41 8.48
N VAL A 160 4.70 -2.30 8.51
CA VAL A 160 3.93 -2.41 9.75
C VAL A 160 4.11 -3.80 10.36
N LEU A 161 4.02 -4.86 9.55
CA LEU A 161 4.27 -6.22 10.01
C LEU A 161 5.71 -6.40 10.49
N ALA A 162 6.69 -5.87 9.74
CA ALA A 162 8.10 -5.96 10.11
C ALA A 162 8.38 -5.30 11.47
N ARG A 163 7.84 -4.08 11.67
CA ARG A 163 7.90 -3.37 12.94
C ARG A 163 7.22 -4.17 14.06
N ALA A 164 6.08 -4.80 13.80
CA ALA A 164 5.38 -5.61 14.81
C ALA A 164 6.18 -6.86 15.22
N ILE A 165 6.92 -7.49 14.29
CA ILE A 165 7.82 -8.61 14.57
C ILE A 165 9.01 -8.15 15.41
N LEU A 166 9.69 -7.07 15.00
CA LEU A 166 10.87 -6.54 15.70
C LEU A 166 10.55 -6.01 17.09
N ASN A 167 9.35 -5.42 17.27
CA ASN A 167 8.89 -4.90 18.56
C ASN A 167 8.09 -5.92 19.37
N ALA A 168 8.12 -7.21 18.99
CA ALA A 168 7.43 -8.24 19.73
C ALA A 168 7.94 -8.27 21.18
N LYS A 169 7.02 -8.12 22.14
CA LYS A 169 7.39 -8.04 23.55
C LYS A 169 7.87 -9.39 24.05
N PHE A 170 9.13 -9.45 24.50
CA PHE A 170 9.59 -10.61 25.26
C PHE A 170 8.86 -10.67 26.61
N VAL A 171 8.30 -11.83 26.92
CA VAL A 171 7.67 -12.12 28.20
C VAL A 171 8.21 -13.43 28.72
N MET A 172 8.88 -13.38 29.87
CA MET A 172 9.43 -14.56 30.51
C MET A 172 8.31 -15.55 30.88
N PRO A 173 8.34 -16.80 30.37
CA PRO A 173 7.33 -17.81 30.68
C PRO A 173 7.26 -18.17 32.17
N ALA A 174 6.08 -18.58 32.64
CA ALA A 174 5.83 -18.80 34.06
C ALA A 174 6.66 -19.95 34.67
N ASP A 175 6.95 -21.00 33.90
CA ASP A 175 7.81 -22.12 34.31
C ASP A 175 9.27 -21.68 34.47
N LEU A 176 9.81 -20.94 33.50
CA LEU A 176 11.16 -20.40 33.53
C LEU A 176 11.31 -19.40 34.67
N GLN A 177 10.34 -18.50 34.88
CA GLN A 177 10.32 -17.62 36.06
C GLN A 177 10.40 -18.40 37.38
N LYS A 178 9.71 -19.55 37.50
CA LYS A 178 9.76 -20.38 38.71
C LYS A 178 11.14 -21.03 38.91
N GLN A 179 11.78 -21.46 37.83
CA GLN A 179 13.13 -22.02 37.88
C GLN A 179 14.16 -20.96 38.27
N LEU A 180 14.11 -19.79 37.62
CA LEU A 180 14.99 -18.65 37.87
C LEU A 180 14.90 -18.08 39.30
N LYS A 181 13.74 -18.21 39.97
CA LYS A 181 13.57 -17.82 41.38
C LYS A 181 14.40 -18.65 42.36
N ARG A 182 14.83 -19.85 41.97
CA ARG A 182 15.63 -20.76 42.79
C ARG A 182 17.14 -20.57 42.59
N MET A 183 17.53 -19.72 41.64
CA MET A 183 18.92 -19.42 41.29
C MET A 183 19.35 -18.12 41.98
N ASP A 184 20.65 -17.92 42.12
CA ASP A 184 21.21 -16.63 42.54
C ASP A 184 20.94 -15.53 41.52
N GLU A 185 21.13 -14.28 41.94
CA GLU A 185 20.80 -13.10 41.13
C GLU A 185 21.63 -13.02 39.84
N PHE A 186 22.92 -13.35 39.91
CA PHE A 186 23.81 -13.29 38.75
C PHE A 186 23.42 -14.32 37.69
N GLN A 187 23.22 -15.59 38.09
CA GLN A 187 22.75 -16.65 37.18
C GLN A 187 21.39 -16.32 36.56
N ARG A 188 20.50 -15.68 37.33
CA ARG A 188 19.18 -15.28 36.84
C ARG A 188 19.25 -14.24 35.73
N GLU A 189 20.10 -13.23 35.90
CA GLU A 189 20.27 -12.18 34.90
C GLU A 189 20.93 -12.71 33.64
N ASP A 190 21.94 -13.57 33.77
CA ASP A 190 22.67 -14.15 32.65
C ASP A 190 21.74 -15.00 31.75
N ILE A 191 21.00 -15.95 32.33
CA ILE A 191 20.03 -16.77 31.58
C ILE A 191 18.95 -15.90 30.94
N ARG A 192 18.50 -14.85 31.64
CA ARG A 192 17.50 -13.93 31.09
C ARG A 192 18.04 -13.23 29.84
N PHE A 193 19.26 -12.73 29.91
CA PHE A 193 19.90 -12.04 28.79
C PHE A 193 20.12 -12.98 27.59
N GLU A 194 20.59 -14.21 27.84
CA GLU A 194 20.77 -15.22 26.79
C GLU A 194 19.45 -15.58 26.09
N VAL A 195 18.39 -15.82 26.87
CA VAL A 195 17.08 -16.17 26.31
C VAL A 195 16.47 -15.00 25.55
N GLU A 196 16.55 -13.78 26.07
CA GLU A 196 16.10 -12.57 25.37
C GLU A 196 16.88 -12.39 24.05
N GLY A 197 18.20 -12.56 24.07
CA GLY A 197 19.06 -12.46 22.88
C GLY A 197 18.74 -13.53 21.83
N ALA A 198 18.54 -14.78 22.24
CA ALA A 198 18.19 -15.87 21.32
C ALA A 198 16.82 -15.64 20.66
N VAL A 199 15.84 -15.13 21.42
CA VAL A 199 14.53 -14.76 20.86
C VAL A 199 14.66 -13.61 19.87
N GLN A 200 15.42 -12.56 20.21
CA GLN A 200 15.64 -11.43 19.32
C GLN A 200 16.29 -11.87 18.01
N GLN A 201 17.31 -12.73 18.06
CA GLN A 201 17.97 -13.26 16.87
C GLN A 201 17.01 -14.02 15.95
N VAL A 202 16.07 -14.79 16.52
CA VAL A 202 15.05 -15.49 15.74
C VAL A 202 14.07 -14.50 15.10
N LEU A 203 13.64 -13.46 15.83
CA LEU A 203 12.77 -12.42 15.29
C LEU A 203 13.45 -11.64 14.17
N ASP A 204 14.73 -11.31 14.33
CA ASP A 204 15.55 -10.65 13.32
C ASP A 204 15.60 -11.49 12.03
N GLN A 205 15.86 -12.80 12.13
CA GLN A 205 15.83 -13.71 10.97
C GLN A 205 14.45 -13.79 10.32
N ARG A 206 13.39 -13.80 11.12
CA ARG A 206 12.00 -13.88 10.64
C ARG A 206 11.53 -12.61 9.96
N VAL A 207 12.04 -11.45 10.36
CA VAL A 207 11.63 -10.18 9.76
C VAL A 207 12.28 -9.92 8.40
N ARG A 208 13.47 -10.48 8.15
CA ARG A 208 14.25 -10.22 6.92
C ARG A 208 13.43 -10.37 5.62
N PRO A 209 12.67 -11.45 5.40
CA PRO A 209 11.87 -11.59 4.18
C PRO A 209 10.74 -10.55 4.08
N VAL A 210 10.16 -10.16 5.23
CA VAL A 210 9.07 -9.18 5.29
C VAL A 210 9.58 -7.78 4.90
N GLU A 211 10.76 -7.38 5.40
CA GLU A 211 11.41 -6.14 4.96
C GLU A 211 11.69 -6.15 3.46
N CYS A 212 12.15 -7.28 2.92
CA CYS A 212 12.43 -7.36 1.49
C CYS A 212 11.18 -7.25 0.62
N PHE A 213 10.02 -7.72 1.09
CA PHE A 213 8.76 -7.41 0.42
C PHE A 213 8.45 -5.91 0.45
N ALA A 214 8.68 -5.22 1.58
CA ALA A 214 8.48 -3.78 1.65
C ALA A 214 9.39 -3.03 0.65
N VAL A 215 10.69 -3.32 0.68
CA VAL A 215 11.70 -2.74 -0.22
C VAL A 215 11.33 -2.97 -1.69
N ALA A 216 10.95 -4.20 -2.06
CA ALA A 216 10.57 -4.51 -3.43
C ALA A 216 9.38 -3.66 -3.91
N ARG A 217 8.37 -3.45 -3.05
CA ARG A 217 7.21 -2.61 -3.40
C ARG A 217 7.56 -1.14 -3.53
N TYR A 218 8.40 -0.60 -2.65
CA TYR A 218 8.87 0.78 -2.80
C TYR A 218 9.77 0.97 -4.02
N ALA A 219 10.64 0.00 -4.33
CA ALA A 219 11.48 0.04 -5.53
C ALA A 219 10.63 0.05 -6.81
N LEU A 220 9.59 -0.79 -6.87
CA LEU A 220 8.62 -0.75 -7.98
C LEU A 220 7.91 0.60 -8.04
N ALA A 221 7.51 1.18 -6.90
CA ALA A 221 6.86 2.50 -6.87
C ALA A 221 7.79 3.60 -7.39
N ALA A 222 9.05 3.63 -6.94
CA ALA A 222 10.04 4.62 -7.36
C ALA A 222 10.36 4.50 -8.86
N ARG A 223 10.53 3.28 -9.37
CA ARG A 223 10.74 3.02 -10.81
C ARG A 223 9.53 3.42 -11.65
N ALA A 224 8.32 3.09 -11.21
CA ALA A 224 7.09 3.50 -11.89
C ALA A 224 6.92 5.02 -11.90
N ALA A 225 7.25 5.70 -10.79
CA ALA A 225 7.23 7.16 -10.72
C ALA A 225 8.27 7.78 -11.65
N GLN A 226 9.49 7.25 -11.70
CA GLN A 226 10.54 7.71 -12.63
C GLN A 226 10.13 7.53 -14.09
N ALA A 227 9.63 6.35 -14.46
CA ALA A 227 9.15 6.08 -15.81
C ALA A 227 7.97 6.99 -16.21
N GLY A 228 7.10 7.33 -15.25
CA GLY A 228 5.98 8.25 -15.45
C GLY A 228 6.32 9.74 -15.27
N SER A 229 7.56 10.10 -14.93
CA SER A 229 7.96 11.46 -14.54
C SER A 229 7.03 12.09 -13.48
N LEU A 230 6.64 11.29 -12.49
CA LEU A 230 5.73 11.70 -11.42
C LEU A 230 6.52 12.22 -10.21
N ASP A 231 6.13 13.39 -9.72
CA ASP A 231 6.55 13.90 -8.41
C ASP A 231 5.30 14.15 -7.57
N THR A 232 4.98 13.16 -6.73
CA THR A 232 3.80 13.15 -5.85
C THR A 232 4.24 12.81 -4.43
N GLU A 233 3.37 13.05 -3.45
CA GLU A 233 3.62 12.64 -2.05
C GLU A 233 4.00 11.16 -1.96
N PHE A 234 3.31 10.27 -2.68
CA PHE A 234 3.64 8.85 -2.70
C PHE A 234 5.02 8.55 -3.31
N THR A 235 5.41 9.29 -4.34
CA THR A 235 6.76 9.15 -4.92
C THR A 235 7.83 9.54 -3.91
N GLN A 236 7.60 10.64 -3.18
CA GLN A 236 8.51 11.12 -2.15
C GLN A 236 8.60 10.12 -0.99
N ILE A 237 7.47 9.55 -0.56
CA ILE A 237 7.43 8.49 0.45
C ILE A 237 8.23 7.27 -0.02
N ALA A 238 8.01 6.78 -1.25
CA ALA A 238 8.73 5.61 -1.76
C ALA A 238 10.26 5.79 -1.66
N VAL A 239 10.75 6.93 -2.12
CA VAL A 239 12.18 7.27 -2.11
C VAL A 239 12.70 7.43 -0.67
N ASP A 240 11.96 8.14 0.20
CA ASP A 240 12.36 8.32 1.60
C ASP A 240 12.43 6.99 2.36
N ARG A 241 11.48 6.09 2.12
CA ARG A 241 11.48 4.77 2.75
C ARG A 241 12.63 3.90 2.24
N LEU A 242 12.92 3.91 0.94
CA LEU A 242 14.09 3.21 0.39
C LEU A 242 15.39 3.74 1.00
N GLN A 243 15.57 5.06 1.09
CA GLN A 243 16.76 5.65 1.69
C GLN A 243 16.97 5.24 3.14
N ALA A 244 15.89 5.05 3.91
CA ALA A 244 15.97 4.56 5.28
C ALA A 244 16.50 3.12 5.41
N TYR A 245 16.36 2.29 4.36
CA TYR A 245 16.94 0.94 4.32
C TYR A 245 18.43 0.94 3.98
N GLY A 246 18.89 1.89 3.16
CA GLY A 246 20.27 1.97 2.70
C GLY A 246 20.60 1.02 1.54
N ASP A 247 21.63 1.37 0.76
CA ASP A 247 21.97 0.73 -0.52
C ASP A 247 22.25 -0.77 -0.40
N GLU A 248 22.97 -1.19 0.63
CA GLU A 248 23.30 -2.60 0.88
C GLU A 248 22.03 -3.43 1.04
N ARG A 249 21.14 -2.99 1.94
CA ARG A 249 19.88 -3.68 2.23
C ARG A 249 18.94 -3.69 1.04
N ILE A 250 18.89 -2.59 0.27
CA ILE A 250 18.12 -2.53 -0.97
C ILE A 250 18.64 -3.57 -1.97
N GLY A 251 19.96 -3.64 -2.16
CA GLY A 251 20.59 -4.58 -3.07
C GLY A 251 20.27 -6.03 -2.73
N GLU A 252 20.41 -6.42 -1.46
CA GLU A 252 20.05 -7.76 -0.96
C GLU A 252 18.59 -8.11 -1.26
N CYS A 253 17.67 -7.21 -0.91
CA CYS A 253 16.25 -7.47 -1.05
C CYS A 253 15.78 -7.49 -2.51
N ILE A 254 16.37 -6.68 -3.39
CA ILE A 254 16.11 -6.75 -4.83
C ILE A 254 16.66 -8.06 -5.41
N ALA A 255 17.87 -8.48 -5.03
CA ALA A 255 18.42 -9.76 -5.47
C ALA A 255 17.54 -10.95 -5.02
N GLU A 256 16.96 -10.89 -3.81
CA GLU A 256 16.00 -11.88 -3.34
C GLU A 256 14.68 -11.83 -4.12
N ALA A 257 14.19 -10.64 -4.46
CA ALA A 257 13.01 -10.49 -5.32
C ALA A 257 13.23 -11.11 -6.72
N GLN A 258 14.43 -10.96 -7.29
CA GLN A 258 14.80 -11.54 -8.59
C GLN A 258 14.78 -13.07 -8.61
N LYS A 259 15.01 -13.73 -7.47
CA LYS A 259 14.88 -15.19 -7.38
C LYS A 259 13.43 -15.65 -7.55
N ASN A 260 12.47 -14.81 -7.16
CA ASN A 260 11.04 -15.10 -7.25
C ASN A 260 10.42 -14.59 -8.57
N ASP A 261 10.93 -13.49 -9.10
CA ASP A 261 10.54 -12.92 -10.39
C ASP A 261 11.78 -12.52 -11.19
N PRO A 262 12.21 -13.35 -12.17
CA PRO A 262 13.38 -13.06 -12.99
C PRO A 262 13.26 -11.76 -13.81
N ASN A 263 12.05 -11.22 -13.99
CA ASN A 263 11.83 -9.96 -14.69
C ASN A 263 11.98 -8.73 -13.78
N PHE A 264 12.15 -8.93 -12.47
CA PHE A 264 12.41 -7.84 -11.54
C PHE A 264 13.77 -7.21 -11.89
N ALA A 265 13.81 -5.91 -12.19
CA ALA A 265 15.05 -5.28 -12.61
C ALA A 265 16.11 -5.27 -11.48
N SER A 266 17.36 -5.58 -11.84
CA SER A 266 18.49 -5.56 -10.89
C SER A 266 18.68 -4.18 -10.27
N TYR A 267 19.17 -4.15 -9.04
CA TYR A 267 19.50 -2.89 -8.36
C TYR A 267 20.74 -2.25 -8.98
N ARG A 268 20.72 -0.91 -9.14
CA ARG A 268 21.91 -0.12 -9.44
C ARG A 268 22.24 0.75 -8.22
N PRO A 269 23.46 0.72 -7.66
CA PRO A 269 23.81 1.57 -6.53
C PRO A 269 23.48 3.05 -6.79
N GLY A 270 22.83 3.70 -5.84
CA GLY A 270 22.36 5.08 -5.96
C GLY A 270 21.13 5.30 -6.85
N GLU A 271 20.48 4.24 -7.35
CA GLU A 271 19.28 4.34 -8.20
C GLU A 271 18.15 5.15 -7.54
N PHE A 272 18.00 5.02 -6.22
CA PHE A 272 16.95 5.69 -5.45
C PHE A 272 17.47 6.89 -4.66
N THR A 273 18.67 7.38 -4.95
CA THR A 273 19.17 8.60 -4.34
C THR A 273 18.41 9.80 -4.90
N ARG A 274 17.97 10.71 -4.02
CA ARG A 274 17.33 11.95 -4.45
C ARG A 274 18.32 12.77 -5.29
N ALA A 275 17.84 13.29 -6.42
CA ALA A 275 18.53 14.36 -7.10
C ALA A 275 18.74 15.54 -6.11
N PRO A 276 19.94 16.13 -6.02
CA PRO A 276 20.10 17.39 -5.31
C PRO A 276 19.10 18.41 -5.83
N ARG A 277 18.42 19.15 -4.95
CA ARG A 277 17.44 20.18 -5.35
C ARG A 277 18.04 21.05 -6.46
N GLY A 278 17.37 21.09 -7.62
CA GLY A 278 17.77 21.90 -8.78
C GLY A 278 18.62 21.21 -9.84
N LYS A 279 18.88 19.89 -9.77
CA LYS A 279 19.51 19.13 -10.87
C LYS A 279 18.58 18.04 -11.39
N LEU A 280 18.36 18.00 -12.69
CA LEU A 280 17.79 16.83 -13.37
C LEU A 280 18.87 15.74 -13.39
N MET A 281 18.62 14.59 -12.77
CA MET A 281 19.47 13.42 -12.98
C MET A 281 19.26 12.95 -14.44
N SER A 282 20.34 12.65 -15.16
CA SER A 282 20.24 12.09 -16.50
C SER A 282 19.55 10.73 -16.42
N MET A 283 18.38 10.58 -17.06
CA MET A 283 17.78 9.27 -17.26
C MET A 283 18.68 8.43 -18.18
N PRO A 284 19.04 7.20 -17.80
CA PRO A 284 19.71 6.26 -18.70
C PRO A 284 18.85 6.03 -19.96
N ALA A 285 19.48 6.01 -21.15
CA ALA A 285 18.79 5.92 -22.45
C ALA A 285 17.97 4.62 -22.62
N ASP A 286 18.29 3.60 -21.83
CA ASP A 286 17.64 2.29 -21.73
C ASP A 286 16.37 2.28 -20.86
N VAL A 287 16.07 3.38 -20.14
CA VAL A 287 14.88 3.56 -19.28
C VAL A 287 13.98 4.68 -19.82
N ALA A 288 13.88 4.80 -21.15
CA ALA A 288 12.92 5.70 -21.75
C ALA A 288 11.49 5.13 -21.55
N PRO A 289 10.49 5.96 -21.22
CA PRO A 289 9.10 5.52 -21.20
C PRO A 289 8.74 4.91 -22.57
N PRO A 290 7.92 3.84 -22.61
CA PRO A 290 7.42 3.33 -23.88
C PRO A 290 6.78 4.49 -24.64
N PRO A 291 7.01 4.62 -25.96
CA PRO A 291 6.48 5.72 -26.72
C PRO A 291 4.96 5.77 -26.53
N LEU A 292 4.46 6.95 -26.15
CA LEU A 292 3.03 7.22 -26.17
C LEU A 292 2.53 6.88 -27.57
N ALA A 293 1.55 5.98 -27.65
CA ALA A 293 0.99 5.48 -28.89
C ALA A 293 0.90 6.61 -29.91
N THR A 294 1.64 6.45 -31.02
CA THR A 294 1.61 7.37 -32.14
C THR A 294 0.15 7.55 -32.54
N GLN A 295 -0.34 8.78 -32.44
CA GLN A 295 -1.55 9.17 -33.14
C GLN A 295 -1.36 8.76 -34.60
N GLY A 296 -2.21 7.85 -35.06
CA GLY A 296 -2.28 7.47 -36.46
C GLY A 296 -2.60 8.70 -37.30
N GLY A 297 -1.56 9.32 -37.82
CA GLY A 297 -1.63 10.26 -38.93
C GLY A 297 -1.21 9.54 -40.18
N GLY A 298 -2.14 9.31 -41.11
CA GLY A 298 -1.78 8.93 -42.47
C GLY A 298 -2.87 8.31 -43.32
N ARG A 299 -3.62 9.22 -43.98
CA ARG A 299 -4.40 9.08 -45.23
C ARG A 299 -5.74 8.37 -45.20
#